data_AF-A0AAU3J078-F1
#
_entry.id   AF-A0AAU3J078-F1
#
_cell.length_a   1.000
_cell.length_b   1.000
_cell.length_c   1.000
_cell.angle_alpha   90.00
_cell.angle_beta   90.00
_cell.angle_gamma   90.00
#
_symmetry.space_group_name_H-M   'P 1'
#
loop_
_entity.id
_entity.type
_entity.pdbx_description
1 polymer ?
#
loop_
_entity_poly.entity_id
_entity_poly.type
_entity_poly.pdbx_seq_one_letter_code
_entity_poly.pdbx_strand_id
1 'polypeptide(L)'
;MRGTSFTETMVGTVRLDAGDPVRRIRLDLRAEADQVLRPHRTTEARIGGRVRITGLTDDPDATGELEISPLARRRIRYRLTFTAAGRRLTLDGWKSLTPRHPVKSMTVLPFTLYEDGARIGTGSLRFPLTTGLAPFLLSFRFPRREDPARYTAPRWDGSPGRTEVWYTTLTDPATGTGIWLHHELVAPADGSAPQAHGWAAAFPPDAEVRHVRFGPTTWDNPTNGFTAEGVAAIPGRLTGSAGGFRWDLTEQPLAQPLFTFPRWSWRRPLLPAAHMLPAARATYDGTFSDGKRTLALRGAPGASARIHGHGNAQRWAWLHAELGGSDVLEVIAAVSTRPVLRRLPPLVFLRLRHRDRTWPRRAERSAVGLLGIGRFHARIGLPDWTATGRTLLRRVRVEVTQPAERTLALEYRDPDGAPAVCRNSESADAKILLERWWGHWRTEASWTLRGTAHAEVGER
;
A
#
# COMPACT_ATOMS: atom_id res chain seq x y z
N MET A 1 -10.04 3.01 15.18
CA MET A 1 -10.56 1.90 16.03
C MET A 1 -9.70 0.65 15.81
N ARG A 2 -9.86 -0.44 16.59
CA ARG A 2 -9.16 -1.71 16.32
C ARG A 2 -10.11 -2.68 15.63
N GLY A 3 -9.65 -3.31 14.55
CA GLY A 3 -10.36 -4.41 13.88
C GLY A 3 -9.86 -5.78 14.35
N THR A 4 -10.35 -6.84 13.72
CA THR A 4 -9.84 -8.21 13.87
C THR A 4 -9.52 -8.78 12.50
N SER A 5 -8.36 -9.43 12.35
CA SER A 5 -8.07 -10.24 11.17
C SER A 5 -7.49 -11.59 11.56
N PHE A 6 -7.83 -12.64 10.81
CA PHE A 6 -7.31 -13.99 11.02
C PHE A 6 -7.35 -14.78 9.71
N THR A 7 -6.62 -15.89 9.66
CA THR A 7 -6.64 -16.83 8.53
C THR A 7 -7.20 -18.17 8.97
N GLU A 8 -8.05 -18.77 8.15
CA GLU A 8 -8.67 -20.07 8.41
C GLU A 8 -8.52 -20.98 7.18
N THR A 9 -8.10 -22.22 7.44
CA THR A 9 -8.10 -23.29 6.43
C THR A 9 -9.20 -24.29 6.77
N MET A 10 -10.01 -24.64 5.78
CA MET A 10 -10.99 -25.71 5.88
C MET A 10 -10.83 -26.71 4.74
N VAL A 11 -11.08 -27.98 5.01
CA VAL A 11 -10.99 -29.07 4.03
C VAL A 11 -12.25 -29.92 4.11
N GLY A 12 -12.69 -30.46 2.98
CA GLY A 12 -13.97 -31.12 2.92
C GLY A 12 -14.27 -31.79 1.61
N THR A 13 -15.56 -32.03 1.40
CA THR A 13 -16.08 -32.65 0.18
C THR A 13 -17.30 -31.92 -0.34
N VAL A 14 -17.49 -31.98 -1.66
CA VAL A 14 -18.62 -31.39 -2.37
C VAL A 14 -19.14 -32.37 -3.42
N ARG A 15 -20.45 -32.35 -3.65
CA ARG A 15 -21.13 -33.06 -4.73
C ARG A 15 -22.01 -32.07 -5.47
N LEU A 16 -21.93 -32.04 -6.79
CA LEU A 16 -22.73 -31.11 -7.62
C LEU A 16 -24.14 -31.68 -7.82
N ASP A 17 -24.26 -32.84 -8.47
CA ASP A 17 -25.55 -33.49 -8.69
C ASP A 17 -25.68 -34.88 -8.05
N ALA A 18 -26.92 -35.38 -7.98
CA ALA A 18 -27.21 -36.75 -7.54
C ALA A 18 -26.69 -37.75 -8.59
N GLY A 19 -25.48 -38.26 -8.39
CA GLY A 19 -24.80 -39.18 -9.31
C GLY A 19 -23.35 -38.78 -9.58
N ASP A 20 -23.00 -37.51 -9.32
CA ASP A 20 -21.65 -36.99 -9.53
C ASP A 20 -20.64 -37.54 -8.52
N PRO A 21 -19.37 -37.70 -8.94
CA PRO A 21 -18.31 -38.10 -8.03
C PRO A 21 -18.10 -37.05 -6.94
N VAL A 22 -17.86 -37.51 -5.72
CA VAL A 22 -17.52 -36.64 -4.60
C VAL A 22 -16.15 -36.02 -4.84
N ARG A 23 -16.09 -34.68 -4.86
CA ARG A 23 -14.86 -33.92 -5.07
C ARG A 23 -14.30 -33.43 -3.74
N ARG A 24 -12.98 -33.41 -3.60
CA ARG A 24 -12.33 -32.75 -2.45
C ARG A 24 -12.35 -31.24 -2.65
N ILE A 25 -12.73 -30.53 -1.60
CA ILE A 25 -12.70 -29.06 -1.55
C ILE A 25 -11.76 -28.59 -0.43
N ARG A 26 -11.01 -27.52 -0.69
CA ARG A 26 -10.18 -26.82 0.30
C ARG A 26 -10.39 -25.32 0.17
N LEU A 27 -10.60 -24.68 1.32
CA LEU A 27 -10.64 -23.24 1.47
C LEU A 27 -9.43 -22.78 2.27
N ASP A 28 -8.70 -21.81 1.75
CA ASP A 28 -7.65 -21.08 2.47
C ASP A 28 -8.06 -19.61 2.51
N LEU A 29 -8.69 -19.20 3.61
CA LEU A 29 -9.38 -17.91 3.75
C LEU A 29 -8.64 -16.97 4.70
N ARG A 30 -8.78 -15.68 4.44
CA ARG A 30 -8.43 -14.58 5.33
C ARG A 30 -9.69 -13.79 5.62
N ALA A 31 -10.00 -13.60 6.90
CA ALA A 31 -11.12 -12.81 7.38
C ALA A 31 -10.64 -11.47 7.94
N GLU A 32 -11.37 -10.41 7.64
CA GLU A 32 -11.12 -9.05 8.14
C GLU A 32 -12.41 -8.39 8.61
N ALA A 33 -12.48 -8.08 9.90
CA ALA A 33 -13.55 -7.35 10.54
C ALA A 33 -13.10 -5.93 10.93
N ASP A 34 -14.02 -4.98 10.77
CA ASP A 34 -13.80 -3.55 11.06
C ASP A 34 -13.74 -3.27 12.57
N GLN A 35 -14.23 -4.22 13.36
CA GLN A 35 -14.31 -4.19 14.82
C GLN A 35 -13.58 -5.39 15.45
N VAL A 36 -13.24 -5.25 16.74
CA VAL A 36 -12.75 -6.37 17.53
C VAL A 36 -13.86 -7.41 17.67
N LEU A 37 -13.57 -8.65 17.28
CA LEU A 37 -14.49 -9.78 17.43
C LEU A 37 -14.83 -9.97 18.91
N ARG A 38 -16.13 -9.89 19.23
CA ARG A 38 -16.67 -10.12 20.58
C ARG A 38 -17.64 -11.29 20.54
N PRO A 39 -17.43 -12.38 21.31
CA PRO A 39 -18.27 -13.58 21.25
C PRO A 39 -19.77 -13.34 21.51
N HIS A 40 -20.10 -12.30 22.27
CA HIS A 40 -21.47 -11.92 22.64
C HIS A 40 -22.19 -11.02 21.61
N ARG A 41 -21.51 -10.58 20.54
CA ARG A 41 -22.10 -9.74 19.48
C ARG A 41 -21.99 -10.42 18.13
N THR A 42 -22.83 -9.98 17.19
CA THR A 42 -22.64 -10.30 15.77
C THR A 42 -21.54 -9.39 15.21
N THR A 43 -20.55 -10.00 14.57
CA THR A 43 -19.47 -9.33 13.88
C THR A 43 -19.51 -9.71 12.41
N GLU A 44 -19.67 -8.72 11.53
CA GLU A 44 -19.49 -8.90 10.10
C GLU A 44 -18.02 -8.73 9.73
N ALA A 45 -17.55 -9.59 8.83
CA ALA A 45 -16.20 -9.60 8.31
C ALA A 45 -16.23 -9.84 6.81
N ARG A 46 -15.30 -9.21 6.10
CA ARG A 46 -14.99 -9.54 4.70
C ARG A 46 -14.05 -10.74 4.69
N ILE A 47 -14.25 -11.66 3.77
CA ILE A 47 -13.38 -12.82 3.56
C ILE A 47 -12.85 -12.83 2.14
N GLY A 48 -11.58 -13.19 2.00
CA GLY A 48 -10.95 -13.43 0.70
C GLY A 48 -9.93 -14.55 0.78
N GLY A 49 -9.65 -15.20 -0.33
CA GLY A 49 -8.62 -16.24 -0.39
C GLY A 49 -8.84 -17.25 -1.50
N ARG A 50 -8.28 -18.45 -1.31
CA ARG A 50 -8.20 -19.46 -2.38
C ARG A 50 -9.22 -20.57 -2.17
N VAL A 51 -9.96 -20.91 -3.23
CA VAL A 51 -10.91 -22.03 -3.28
C VAL A 51 -10.36 -23.09 -4.25
N ARG A 52 -10.16 -24.31 -3.74
CA ARG A 52 -9.75 -25.46 -4.55
C ARG A 52 -10.81 -26.53 -4.53
N ILE A 53 -11.37 -26.86 -5.69
CA ILE A 53 -12.28 -28.01 -5.87
C ILE A 53 -11.63 -28.92 -6.92
N THR A 54 -11.32 -30.15 -6.50
CA THR A 54 -10.57 -31.10 -7.33
C THR A 54 -11.30 -31.37 -8.65
N GLY A 55 -10.59 -31.15 -9.76
CA GLY A 55 -11.10 -31.33 -11.11
C GLY A 55 -12.19 -30.32 -11.52
N LEU A 56 -12.30 -29.18 -10.83
CA LEU A 56 -13.28 -28.13 -11.15
C LEU A 56 -12.66 -26.72 -11.13
N THR A 57 -11.98 -26.34 -10.04
CA THR A 57 -11.35 -25.01 -9.95
C THR A 57 -10.20 -24.95 -8.95
N ASP A 58 -9.30 -24.01 -9.19
CA ASP A 58 -8.26 -23.55 -8.28
C ASP A 58 -8.19 -22.02 -8.32
N ASP A 59 -9.22 -21.37 -7.78
CA ASP A 59 -9.39 -19.92 -7.82
C ASP A 59 -8.64 -19.25 -6.65
N PRO A 60 -7.60 -18.44 -6.91
CA PRO A 60 -6.87 -17.72 -5.86
C PRO A 60 -7.60 -16.48 -5.32
N ASP A 61 -8.63 -15.99 -6.01
CA ASP A 61 -9.22 -14.65 -5.81
C ASP A 61 -10.68 -14.71 -5.34
N ALA A 62 -11.05 -15.76 -4.62
CA ALA A 62 -12.39 -15.87 -4.03
C ALA A 62 -12.62 -14.78 -3.00
N THR A 63 -13.82 -14.18 -2.99
CA THR A 63 -14.19 -13.08 -2.10
C THR A 63 -15.59 -13.27 -1.52
N GLY A 64 -15.89 -12.67 -0.38
CA GLY A 64 -17.20 -12.77 0.21
C GLY A 64 -17.31 -12.20 1.62
N GLU A 65 -18.31 -12.69 2.34
CA GLU A 65 -18.69 -12.21 3.66
C GLU A 65 -18.75 -13.34 4.68
N LEU A 66 -18.40 -13.00 5.91
CA LEU A 66 -18.42 -13.86 7.07
C LEU A 66 -19.18 -13.15 8.19
N GLU A 67 -20.31 -13.72 8.60
CA GLU A 67 -21.03 -13.28 9.79
C GLU A 67 -20.64 -14.19 10.96
N ILE A 68 -20.10 -13.61 12.03
CA ILE A 68 -19.66 -14.32 13.23
C ILE A 68 -20.57 -13.92 14.38
N SER A 69 -21.47 -14.81 14.80
CA SER A 69 -22.40 -14.54 15.90
C SER A 69 -22.49 -15.73 16.88
N PRO A 70 -21.43 -15.96 17.70
CA PRO A 70 -21.28 -17.22 18.40
C PRO A 70 -22.31 -17.45 19.51
N LEU A 71 -22.65 -16.39 20.24
CA LEU A 71 -23.61 -16.45 21.35
C LEU A 71 -24.96 -15.83 20.97
N ALA A 72 -24.97 -14.73 20.21
CA ALA A 72 -26.18 -13.98 19.91
C ALA A 72 -27.11 -14.73 18.92
N ARG A 73 -26.57 -15.27 17.82
CA ARG A 73 -27.35 -16.08 16.84
C ARG A 73 -26.95 -17.54 16.81
N ARG A 74 -25.95 -17.94 17.62
CA ARG A 74 -25.36 -19.29 17.62
C ARG A 74 -24.98 -19.77 16.21
N ARG A 75 -24.48 -18.86 15.37
CA ARG A 75 -24.22 -19.10 13.96
C ARG A 75 -22.95 -18.42 13.50
N ILE A 76 -22.20 -19.09 12.61
CA ILE A 76 -21.13 -18.48 11.82
C ILE A 76 -21.43 -18.75 10.35
N ARG A 77 -21.86 -17.74 9.59
CA ARG A 77 -22.27 -17.88 8.18
C ARG A 77 -21.16 -17.42 7.23
N TYR A 78 -20.90 -18.20 6.20
CA TYR A 78 -19.94 -17.95 5.14
C TYR A 78 -20.72 -17.80 3.83
N ARG A 79 -20.50 -16.69 3.13
CA ARG A 79 -20.98 -16.49 1.77
C ARG A 79 -19.80 -16.08 0.90
N LEU A 80 -19.33 -16.99 0.05
CA LEU A 80 -18.15 -16.81 -0.80
C LEU A 80 -18.55 -16.86 -2.26
N THR A 81 -17.91 -16.04 -3.08
CA THR A 81 -18.02 -16.05 -4.53
C THR A 81 -16.66 -16.35 -5.13
N PHE A 82 -16.62 -17.23 -6.11
CA PHE A 82 -15.40 -17.66 -6.79
C PHE A 82 -15.71 -18.10 -8.22
N THR A 83 -14.69 -18.22 -9.04
CA THR A 83 -14.79 -18.63 -10.45
C THR A 83 -14.47 -20.12 -10.59
N ALA A 84 -15.27 -20.84 -11.38
CA ALA A 84 -15.02 -22.22 -11.76
C ALA A 84 -15.38 -22.42 -13.23
N ALA A 85 -14.43 -22.92 -14.03
CA ALA A 85 -14.61 -23.12 -15.47
C ALA A 85 -15.20 -21.89 -16.21
N GLY A 86 -14.77 -20.68 -15.85
CA GLY A 86 -15.25 -19.42 -16.43
C GLY A 86 -16.60 -18.92 -15.90
N ARG A 87 -17.22 -19.62 -14.95
CA ARG A 87 -18.53 -19.29 -14.36
C ARG A 87 -18.39 -18.84 -12.93
N ARG A 88 -19.31 -17.97 -12.48
CA ARG A 88 -19.30 -17.39 -11.13
C ARG A 88 -20.18 -18.22 -10.19
N LEU A 89 -19.57 -18.89 -9.23
CA LEU A 89 -20.25 -19.73 -8.25
C LEU A 89 -20.30 -19.06 -6.88
N THR A 90 -21.38 -19.29 -6.15
CA THR A 90 -21.55 -18.84 -4.76
C THR A 90 -21.64 -20.03 -3.81
N LEU A 91 -20.76 -20.07 -2.80
CA LEU A 91 -20.86 -20.98 -1.65
C LEU A 91 -21.56 -20.25 -0.50
N ASP A 92 -22.71 -20.77 -0.04
CA ASP A 92 -23.39 -20.29 1.17
C ASP A 92 -23.50 -21.44 2.18
N GLY A 93 -22.97 -21.24 3.37
CA GLY A 93 -22.97 -22.25 4.42
C GLY A 93 -22.90 -21.63 5.80
N TRP A 94 -23.23 -22.39 6.84
CA TRP A 94 -23.07 -21.91 8.20
C TRP A 94 -22.75 -23.01 9.21
N LYS A 95 -21.95 -22.65 10.21
CA LYS A 95 -21.71 -23.44 11.42
C LYS A 95 -22.82 -23.14 12.42
N SER A 96 -23.57 -24.16 12.84
CA SER A 96 -24.62 -24.04 13.87
C SER A 96 -24.04 -24.42 15.23
N LEU A 97 -23.81 -23.43 16.09
CA LEU A 97 -23.09 -23.60 17.35
C LEU A 97 -24.01 -24.17 18.43
N THR A 98 -23.57 -25.25 19.07
CA THR A 98 -24.32 -25.89 20.16
C THR A 98 -23.40 -26.22 21.33
N PRO A 99 -23.79 -25.89 22.56
CA PRO A 99 -23.02 -26.24 23.75
C PRO A 99 -22.98 -27.76 24.00
N ARG A 100 -23.91 -28.54 23.42
CA ARG A 100 -23.93 -30.01 23.56
C ARG A 100 -22.77 -30.69 22.83
N HIS A 101 -22.32 -30.11 21.71
CA HIS A 101 -21.20 -30.62 20.92
C HIS A 101 -20.29 -29.47 20.47
N PRO A 102 -19.57 -28.83 21.41
CA PRO A 102 -18.89 -27.56 21.15
C PRO A 102 -17.84 -27.70 20.05
N VAL A 103 -17.07 -28.79 20.06
CA VAL A 103 -16.01 -29.05 19.08
C VAL A 103 -16.58 -29.26 17.68
N LYS A 104 -17.54 -30.18 17.52
CA LYS A 104 -18.15 -30.50 16.22
C LYS A 104 -18.87 -29.30 15.62
N SER A 105 -19.63 -28.58 16.45
CA SER A 105 -20.43 -27.43 16.03
C SER A 105 -19.59 -26.23 15.59
N MET A 106 -18.37 -26.09 16.11
CA MET A 106 -17.41 -25.04 15.74
C MET A 106 -16.58 -25.38 14.50
N THR A 107 -16.52 -26.65 14.10
CA THR A 107 -15.56 -27.13 13.11
C THR A 107 -16.19 -27.63 11.83
N VAL A 108 -17.46 -28.01 11.83
CA VAL A 108 -18.17 -28.51 10.65
C VAL A 108 -19.01 -27.39 10.02
N LEU A 109 -18.74 -27.11 8.75
CA LEU A 109 -19.46 -26.14 7.93
C LEU A 109 -20.18 -26.88 6.80
N PRO A 110 -21.48 -27.22 6.95
CA PRO A 110 -22.32 -27.57 5.81
C PRO A 110 -22.51 -26.35 4.89
N PHE A 111 -22.54 -26.58 3.59
CA PHE A 111 -22.74 -25.52 2.60
C PHE A 111 -23.48 -26.01 1.36
N THR A 112 -24.01 -25.06 0.61
CA THR A 112 -24.65 -25.23 -0.69
C THR A 112 -23.92 -24.38 -1.72
N LEU A 113 -23.74 -24.91 -2.94
CA LEU A 113 -23.23 -24.17 -4.09
C LEU A 113 -24.38 -23.68 -4.95
N TYR A 114 -24.26 -22.46 -5.45
CA TYR A 114 -25.20 -21.82 -6.34
C TYR A 114 -24.50 -21.28 -7.59
N GLU A 115 -25.18 -21.34 -8.72
CA GLU A 115 -24.86 -20.68 -9.98
C GLU A 115 -26.08 -19.84 -10.36
N ASP A 116 -25.91 -18.52 -10.54
CA ASP A 116 -27.00 -17.59 -10.85
C ASP A 116 -28.26 -17.73 -9.95
N GLY A 117 -28.04 -18.09 -8.68
CA GLY A 117 -29.11 -18.32 -7.69
C GLY A 117 -29.74 -19.71 -7.71
N ALA A 118 -29.48 -20.53 -8.73
CA ALA A 118 -29.88 -21.93 -8.78
C ALA A 118 -28.91 -22.80 -7.98
N ARG A 119 -29.43 -23.74 -7.18
CA ARG A 119 -28.61 -24.68 -6.42
C ARG A 119 -28.01 -25.72 -7.36
N ILE A 120 -26.69 -25.87 -7.31
CA ILE A 120 -25.92 -26.81 -8.16
C ILE A 120 -25.09 -27.81 -7.35
N GLY A 121 -25.21 -27.82 -6.02
CA GLY A 121 -24.44 -28.76 -5.20
C GLY A 121 -24.52 -28.54 -3.71
N THR A 122 -24.10 -29.55 -2.95
CA THR A 122 -23.94 -29.48 -1.49
C THR A 122 -22.66 -30.13 -1.04
N GLY A 123 -22.15 -29.67 0.10
CA GLY A 123 -20.93 -30.21 0.66
C GLY A 123 -20.81 -29.95 2.14
N SER A 124 -19.71 -30.45 2.69
CA SER A 124 -19.32 -30.20 4.07
C SER A 124 -17.82 -29.95 4.14
N LEU A 125 -17.47 -28.85 4.79
CA LEU A 125 -16.12 -28.44 5.14
C LEU A 125 -15.88 -28.72 6.63
N ARG A 126 -14.63 -29.02 6.96
CA ARG A 126 -14.16 -29.22 8.33
C ARG A 126 -12.90 -28.41 8.58
N PHE A 127 -12.86 -27.75 9.73
CA PHE A 127 -11.65 -27.16 10.26
C PHE A 127 -10.77 -28.27 10.87
N PRO A 128 -9.54 -28.49 10.37
CA PRO A 128 -8.68 -29.56 10.85
C PRO A 128 -8.06 -29.16 12.20
N LEU A 129 -8.70 -29.48 13.31
CA LEU A 129 -8.26 -29.03 14.65
C LEU A 129 -6.81 -29.38 14.98
N THR A 130 -6.39 -30.61 14.69
CA THR A 130 -5.07 -31.14 15.05
C THR A 130 -3.93 -30.37 14.39
N THR A 131 -4.09 -29.98 13.13
CA THR A 131 -3.04 -29.28 12.35
C THR A 131 -3.31 -27.79 12.17
N GLY A 132 -4.56 -27.36 12.31
CA GLY A 132 -5.04 -26.01 11.98
C GLY A 132 -5.24 -25.09 13.17
N LEU A 133 -5.46 -25.61 14.39
CA LEU A 133 -5.80 -24.79 15.55
C LEU A 133 -4.69 -23.82 15.95
N ALA A 134 -3.44 -24.30 16.11
CA ALA A 134 -2.33 -23.45 16.48
C ALA A 134 -2.02 -22.37 15.42
N PRO A 135 -1.91 -22.70 14.11
CA PRO A 135 -1.77 -21.68 13.06
C PRO A 135 -2.91 -20.66 13.04
N PHE A 136 -4.16 -21.12 13.21
CA PHE A 136 -5.34 -20.26 13.27
C PHE A 136 -5.25 -19.26 14.43
N LEU A 137 -5.02 -19.72 15.66
CA LEU A 137 -4.89 -18.83 16.82
C LEU A 137 -3.71 -17.87 16.67
N LEU A 138 -2.57 -18.35 16.18
CA LEU A 138 -1.39 -17.53 15.91
C LEU A 138 -1.59 -16.54 14.77
N SER A 139 -2.63 -16.70 13.93
CA SER A 139 -2.97 -15.77 12.86
C SER A 139 -3.73 -14.54 13.33
N PHE A 140 -4.39 -14.59 14.50
CA PHE A 140 -5.22 -13.47 14.98
C PHE A 140 -4.40 -12.19 15.15
N ARG A 141 -4.91 -11.10 14.57
CA ARG A 141 -4.36 -9.75 14.73
C ARG A 141 -5.48 -8.78 15.07
N PHE A 142 -5.08 -7.71 15.74
CA PHE A 142 -5.95 -6.60 16.11
C PHE A 142 -5.40 -5.29 15.55
N PRO A 143 -5.38 -5.14 14.21
CA PRO A 143 -4.80 -3.95 13.59
C PRO A 143 -5.55 -2.70 14.04
N ARG A 144 -4.81 -1.62 14.30
CA ARG A 144 -5.42 -0.29 14.40
C ARG A 144 -5.84 0.09 12.99
N ARG A 145 -7.13 0.21 12.75
CA ARG A 145 -7.65 0.81 11.53
C ARG A 145 -7.61 2.32 11.70
N GLU A 146 -6.82 2.92 10.83
CA GLU A 146 -6.73 4.36 10.67
C GLU A 146 -7.43 4.69 9.36
N ASP A 147 -8.22 5.74 9.43
CA ASP A 147 -8.88 6.32 8.27
C ASP A 147 -7.83 7.08 7.45
N PRO A 148 -7.51 6.63 6.21
CA PRO A 148 -6.53 7.29 5.35
C PRO A 148 -6.80 8.79 5.17
N ALA A 149 -8.08 9.19 5.10
CA ALA A 149 -8.48 10.58 4.89
C ALA A 149 -7.94 11.53 5.97
N ARG A 150 -7.72 11.04 7.19
CA ARG A 150 -7.16 11.83 8.29
C ARG A 150 -5.71 12.25 8.08
N TYR A 151 -4.99 11.58 7.17
CA TYR A 151 -3.60 11.92 6.86
C TYR A 151 -3.47 12.86 5.67
N THR A 152 -4.57 13.09 4.94
CA THR A 152 -4.60 14.02 3.81
C THR A 152 -4.79 15.46 4.28
N ALA A 153 -5.51 15.73 5.37
CA ALA A 153 -5.68 17.10 5.87
C ALA A 153 -4.32 17.82 6.10
N PRO A 154 -4.22 19.13 5.80
CA PRO A 154 -3.05 19.92 6.15
C PRO A 154 -2.77 19.88 7.66
N ARG A 155 -1.48 19.90 8.04
CA ARG A 155 -1.05 19.94 9.44
C ARG A 155 -0.41 21.27 9.83
N TRP A 156 -0.14 22.13 8.85
CA TRP A 156 0.48 23.42 9.02
C TRP A 156 -0.35 24.28 9.96
N ASP A 157 0.32 24.86 10.95
CA ASP A 157 -0.27 25.62 12.05
C ASP A 157 -0.10 27.13 11.88
N GLY A 158 0.32 27.58 10.70
CA GLY A 158 0.65 28.98 10.44
C GLY A 158 2.13 29.34 10.67
N SER A 159 2.95 28.43 11.20
CA SER A 159 4.36 28.73 11.48
C SER A 159 5.20 28.93 10.21
N PRO A 160 6.13 29.91 10.17
CA PRO A 160 7.05 30.07 9.04
C PRO A 160 8.06 28.92 8.95
N GLY A 161 8.71 28.78 7.80
CA GLY A 161 9.75 27.77 7.58
C GLY A 161 9.21 26.34 7.50
N ARG A 162 8.07 26.17 6.81
CA ARG A 162 7.34 24.89 6.70
C ARG A 162 7.09 24.51 5.26
N THR A 163 7.10 23.21 5.00
CA THR A 163 6.57 22.63 3.75
C THR A 163 5.64 21.47 4.06
N GLU A 164 4.58 21.35 3.26
CA GLU A 164 3.78 20.14 3.15
C GLU A 164 3.62 19.73 1.70
N VAL A 165 3.75 18.43 1.47
CA VAL A 165 3.57 17.83 0.14
C VAL A 165 2.43 16.83 0.18
N TRP A 166 1.62 16.85 -0.87
CA TRP A 166 0.71 15.81 -1.29
C TRP A 166 1.18 15.36 -2.65
N TYR A 167 1.70 14.14 -2.75
CA TYR A 167 2.06 13.61 -4.04
C TYR A 167 1.45 12.25 -4.29
N THR A 168 1.15 12.00 -5.55
CA THR A 168 0.61 10.75 -6.06
C THR A 168 1.48 10.30 -7.21
N THR A 169 1.84 9.02 -7.18
CA THR A 169 2.44 8.34 -8.32
C THR A 169 1.59 7.14 -8.71
N LEU A 170 1.49 6.87 -10.01
CA LEU A 170 0.78 5.72 -10.55
C LEU A 170 1.31 5.35 -11.94
N THR A 171 1.05 4.13 -12.38
CA THR A 171 1.37 3.68 -13.73
C THR A 171 0.09 3.24 -14.44
N ASP A 172 -0.18 3.78 -15.62
CA ASP A 172 -1.28 3.31 -16.46
C ASP A 172 -0.99 1.86 -16.93
N PRO A 173 -1.82 0.87 -16.57
CA PRO A 173 -1.56 -0.53 -16.92
C PRO A 173 -1.69 -0.80 -18.42
N ALA A 174 -2.41 0.04 -19.17
CA ALA A 174 -2.61 -0.15 -20.61
C ALA A 174 -1.39 0.28 -21.44
N THR A 175 -0.78 1.41 -21.08
CA THR A 175 0.35 1.98 -21.84
C THR A 175 1.70 1.86 -21.15
N GLY A 176 1.73 1.54 -19.86
CA GLY A 176 2.94 1.61 -19.04
C GLY A 176 3.38 3.05 -18.71
N THR A 177 2.56 4.06 -19.02
CA THR A 177 2.90 5.47 -18.75
C THR A 177 2.87 5.73 -17.24
N GLY A 178 4.00 6.17 -16.68
CA GLY A 178 4.06 6.68 -15.31
C GLY A 178 3.45 8.08 -15.22
N ILE A 179 2.73 8.37 -14.14
CA ILE A 179 2.11 9.68 -13.88
C ILE A 179 2.51 10.14 -12.48
N TRP A 180 2.92 11.40 -12.38
CA TRP A 180 3.25 12.06 -11.13
C TRP A 180 2.40 13.31 -10.96
N LEU A 181 1.75 13.43 -9.80
CA LEU A 181 1.02 14.63 -9.39
C LEU A 181 1.60 15.08 -8.04
N HIS A 182 2.25 16.24 -8.01
CA HIS A 182 2.88 16.80 -6.82
C HIS A 182 2.22 18.13 -6.48
N HIS A 183 1.76 18.26 -5.25
CA HIS A 183 1.16 19.49 -4.72
C HIS A 183 1.89 19.88 -3.46
N GLU A 184 2.22 21.15 -3.34
CA GLU A 184 3.08 21.64 -2.27
C GLU A 184 2.56 22.95 -1.69
N LEU A 185 2.54 23.00 -0.36
CA LEU A 185 2.48 24.21 0.43
C LEU A 185 3.89 24.56 0.86
N VAL A 186 4.35 25.78 0.59
CA VAL A 186 5.57 26.35 1.14
C VAL A 186 5.22 27.59 1.97
N ALA A 187 5.58 27.57 3.25
CA ALA A 187 5.53 28.73 4.13
C ALA A 187 6.97 29.24 4.35
N PRO A 188 7.38 30.34 3.69
CA PRO A 188 8.73 30.88 3.79
C PRO A 188 9.19 31.15 5.23
N ALA A 189 10.49 31.00 5.49
CA ALA A 189 11.10 31.23 6.80
C ALA A 189 11.20 32.72 7.18
N ASP A 190 11.17 33.61 6.19
CA ASP A 190 11.20 35.06 6.37
C ASP A 190 9.85 35.67 6.76
N GLY A 191 8.79 34.85 6.86
CA GLY A 191 7.45 35.29 7.21
C GLY A 191 6.62 35.81 6.03
N SER A 192 7.13 35.72 4.80
CA SER A 192 6.35 35.98 3.59
C SER A 192 5.13 35.07 3.49
N ALA A 193 4.14 35.49 2.69
CA ALA A 193 2.88 34.77 2.55
C ALA A 193 3.11 33.30 2.11
N PRO A 194 2.39 32.33 2.69
CA PRO A 194 2.45 30.94 2.26
C PRO A 194 1.92 30.78 0.84
N GLN A 195 2.58 29.92 0.06
CA GLN A 195 2.27 29.68 -1.33
C GLN A 195 1.89 28.23 -1.57
N ALA A 196 0.95 28.04 -2.49
CA ALA A 196 0.53 26.77 -3.04
C ALA A 196 1.04 26.64 -4.47
N HIS A 197 1.75 25.57 -4.80
CA HIS A 197 2.18 25.25 -6.17
C HIS A 197 2.29 23.75 -6.36
N GLY A 198 2.67 23.33 -7.57
CA GLY A 198 2.95 21.93 -7.81
C GLY A 198 3.26 21.60 -9.26
N TRP A 199 3.32 20.32 -9.55
CA TRP A 199 3.64 19.77 -10.87
C TRP A 199 2.72 18.61 -11.22
N ALA A 200 2.46 18.47 -12.52
CA ALA A 200 1.96 17.23 -13.10
C ALA A 200 2.96 16.77 -14.17
N ALA A 201 3.26 15.47 -14.20
CA ALA A 201 4.17 14.90 -15.19
C ALA A 201 3.71 13.53 -15.69
N ALA A 202 4.08 13.23 -16.95
CA ALA A 202 3.81 11.98 -17.63
C ALA A 202 5.12 11.40 -18.18
N PHE A 203 5.34 10.13 -17.92
CA PHE A 203 6.53 9.35 -18.24
C PHE A 203 6.14 8.19 -19.18
N PRO A 204 5.85 8.47 -20.46
CA PRO A 204 5.55 7.41 -21.43
C PRO A 204 6.80 6.57 -21.69
N PRO A 205 6.69 5.24 -21.86
CA PRO A 205 7.85 4.37 -22.06
C PRO A 205 8.64 4.67 -23.35
N ASP A 206 7.93 5.12 -24.39
CA ASP A 206 8.45 5.32 -25.75
C ASP A 206 8.45 6.79 -26.21
N ALA A 207 8.39 7.73 -25.28
CA ALA A 207 8.37 9.16 -25.59
C ALA A 207 9.06 9.99 -24.50
N GLU A 208 9.33 11.25 -24.83
CA GLU A 208 9.91 12.19 -23.87
C GLU A 208 8.96 12.44 -22.69
N VAL A 209 9.56 12.59 -21.51
CA VAL A 209 8.88 13.01 -20.29
C VAL A 209 8.32 14.41 -20.48
N ARG A 210 7.06 14.59 -20.11
CA ARG A 210 6.38 15.90 -20.20
C ARG A 210 5.88 16.30 -18.83
N HIS A 211 5.94 17.58 -18.55
CA HIS A 211 5.48 18.11 -17.28
C HIS A 211 4.92 19.52 -17.43
N VAL A 212 4.20 19.95 -16.40
CA VAL A 212 3.74 21.32 -16.24
C VAL A 212 3.83 21.72 -14.78
N ARG A 213 4.08 22.99 -14.52
CA ARG A 213 3.98 23.61 -13.19
C ARG A 213 2.67 24.39 -13.09
N PHE A 214 2.06 24.36 -11.91
CA PHE A 214 0.95 25.26 -11.54
C PHE A 214 1.29 26.04 -10.27
N GLY A 215 0.62 27.18 -10.08
CA GLY A 215 1.01 28.17 -9.08
C GLY A 215 2.33 28.88 -9.42
N PRO A 216 2.91 29.65 -8.47
CA PRO A 216 2.43 29.82 -7.09
C PRO A 216 1.14 30.63 -7.02
N THR A 217 0.28 30.27 -6.08
CA THR A 217 -0.90 31.03 -5.67
C THR A 217 -0.99 31.09 -4.15
N THR A 218 -1.88 31.92 -3.62
CA THR A 218 -2.06 32.07 -2.18
C THR A 218 -2.60 30.77 -1.55
N TRP A 219 -2.09 30.43 -0.37
CA TRP A 219 -2.62 29.29 0.39
C TRP A 219 -3.81 29.69 1.28
N ASP A 220 -5.00 29.19 0.95
CA ASP A 220 -6.26 29.54 1.60
C ASP A 220 -6.71 28.58 2.72
N ASN A 221 -5.76 27.87 3.36
CA ASN A 221 -6.01 26.96 4.50
C ASN A 221 -7.17 25.95 4.31
N PRO A 222 -7.14 25.12 3.25
CA PRO A 222 -8.12 24.04 3.06
C PRO A 222 -8.14 23.04 4.23
N THR A 223 -9.29 22.41 4.46
CA THR A 223 -9.50 21.50 5.60
C THR A 223 -9.25 20.03 5.27
N ASN A 224 -9.44 19.62 4.01
CA ASN A 224 -9.52 18.21 3.63
C ASN A 224 -8.32 17.70 2.82
N GLY A 225 -7.40 18.57 2.43
CA GLY A 225 -6.27 18.21 1.58
C GLY A 225 -5.61 19.44 0.98
N PHE A 226 -5.03 19.28 -0.20
CA PHE A 226 -4.58 20.39 -1.01
C PHE A 226 -5.73 20.89 -1.89
N THR A 227 -5.99 22.20 -1.88
CA THR A 227 -6.85 22.87 -2.85
C THR A 227 -6.27 24.24 -3.16
N ALA A 228 -6.02 24.52 -4.44
CA ALA A 228 -5.52 25.82 -4.91
C ALA A 228 -5.89 26.01 -6.40
N GLU A 229 -6.48 27.14 -6.77
CA GLU A 229 -6.83 27.50 -8.16
C GLU A 229 -7.42 26.36 -9.03
N GLY A 230 -8.46 25.70 -8.52
CA GLY A 230 -9.14 24.63 -9.27
C GLY A 230 -8.38 23.30 -9.34
N VAL A 231 -7.19 23.22 -8.73
CA VAL A 231 -6.46 21.98 -8.46
C VAL A 231 -6.83 21.47 -7.06
N ALA A 232 -7.09 20.18 -6.93
CA ALA A 232 -7.39 19.54 -5.66
C ALA A 232 -6.74 18.16 -5.56
N ALA A 233 -6.12 17.88 -4.41
CA ALA A 233 -5.72 16.55 -3.97
C ALA A 233 -6.36 16.29 -2.60
N ILE A 234 -7.52 15.66 -2.63
CA ILE A 234 -8.37 15.38 -1.46
C ILE A 234 -8.63 13.86 -1.36
N PRO A 235 -9.10 13.35 -0.20
CA PRO A 235 -9.36 11.93 -0.03
C PRO A 235 -10.26 11.38 -1.13
N GLY A 236 -9.75 10.38 -1.86
CA GLY A 236 -10.50 9.69 -2.92
C GLY A 236 -10.59 10.45 -4.25
N ARG A 237 -10.09 11.69 -4.36
CA ARG A 237 -10.20 12.45 -5.61
C ARG A 237 -9.03 13.39 -5.86
N LEU A 238 -8.50 13.32 -7.08
CA LEU A 238 -7.45 14.19 -7.61
C LEU A 238 -7.97 14.88 -8.86
N THR A 239 -8.09 16.20 -8.86
CA THR A 239 -8.58 16.97 -10.01
C THR A 239 -7.72 18.18 -10.26
N GLY A 240 -7.60 18.58 -11.53
CA GLY A 240 -6.94 19.83 -11.86
C GLY A 240 -6.68 20.01 -13.33
N SER A 241 -6.21 21.21 -13.68
CA SER A 241 -5.74 21.54 -15.02
C SER A 241 -4.64 22.57 -14.93
N ALA A 242 -3.60 22.42 -15.75
CA ALA A 242 -2.48 23.34 -15.82
C ALA A 242 -1.88 23.30 -17.23
N GLY A 243 -1.88 24.44 -17.93
CA GLY A 243 -1.51 24.46 -19.35
C GLY A 243 -2.33 23.45 -20.16
N GLY A 244 -1.64 22.58 -20.92
CA GLY A 244 -2.29 21.49 -21.65
C GLY A 244 -2.66 20.26 -20.82
N PHE A 245 -2.26 20.19 -19.55
CA PHE A 245 -2.54 19.05 -18.68
C PHE A 245 -3.92 19.17 -18.03
N ARG A 246 -4.59 18.03 -17.89
CA ARG A 246 -5.87 17.92 -17.18
C ARG A 246 -5.99 16.54 -16.54
N TRP A 247 -6.48 16.47 -15.31
CA TRP A 247 -6.74 15.21 -14.62
C TRP A 247 -8.03 15.26 -13.82
N ASP A 248 -8.72 14.13 -13.78
CA ASP A 248 -9.86 13.86 -12.90
C ASP A 248 -9.81 12.37 -12.57
N LEU A 249 -9.27 12.06 -11.40
CA LEU A 249 -8.96 10.71 -10.95
C LEU A 249 -9.68 10.42 -9.64
N THR A 250 -10.26 9.24 -9.54
CA THR A 250 -10.79 8.66 -8.31
C THR A 250 -9.74 7.73 -7.72
N GLU A 251 -9.33 7.97 -6.48
CA GLU A 251 -8.41 7.12 -5.73
C GLU A 251 -9.19 6.11 -4.89
N GLN A 252 -8.78 4.84 -4.96
CA GLN A 252 -9.28 3.77 -4.11
C GLN A 252 -8.14 3.15 -3.31
N PRO A 253 -7.94 3.55 -2.04
CA PRO A 253 -6.92 2.95 -1.19
C PRO A 253 -7.20 1.46 -0.95
N LEU A 254 -6.23 0.60 -1.28
CA LEU A 254 -6.35 -0.85 -1.17
C LEU A 254 -5.70 -1.42 0.10
N ALA A 255 -5.02 -0.58 0.88
CA ALA A 255 -4.32 -1.02 2.06
C ALA A 255 -4.27 0.06 3.16
N GLN A 256 -3.95 -0.37 4.39
CA GLN A 256 -3.79 0.57 5.50
C GLN A 256 -2.62 1.54 5.26
N PRO A 257 -2.71 2.76 5.83
CA PRO A 257 -1.62 3.73 5.78
C PRO A 257 -0.28 3.14 6.19
N LEU A 258 0.78 3.50 5.47
CA LEU A 258 2.14 3.04 5.71
C LEU A 258 2.98 4.22 6.20
N PHE A 259 3.49 4.11 7.43
CA PHE A 259 4.43 5.08 7.97
C PHE A 259 5.85 4.64 7.61
N THR A 260 6.49 5.39 6.72
CA THR A 260 7.90 5.17 6.33
C THR A 260 8.83 5.49 7.50
N PHE A 261 8.53 6.59 8.20
CA PHE A 261 9.20 7.01 9.43
C PHE A 261 8.49 6.50 10.70
N PRO A 262 9.13 6.53 11.88
CA PRO A 262 8.47 6.28 13.15
C PRO A 262 7.25 7.19 13.36
N ARG A 263 6.13 6.64 13.82
CA ARG A 263 4.85 7.38 13.92
C ARG A 263 4.93 8.66 14.76
N TRP A 264 5.85 8.72 15.72
CA TRP A 264 6.04 9.91 16.54
C TRP A 264 6.55 11.10 15.74
N SER A 265 7.33 10.88 14.66
CA SER A 265 7.86 11.98 13.84
C SER A 265 6.80 12.62 12.96
N TRP A 266 5.77 11.86 12.56
CA TRP A 266 4.58 12.42 11.92
C TRP A 266 3.75 13.30 12.86
N ARG A 267 3.74 12.95 14.16
CA ARG A 267 2.97 13.66 15.19
C ARG A 267 3.71 14.86 15.76
N ARG A 268 5.04 14.83 15.73
CA ARG A 268 5.93 15.84 16.32
C ARG A 268 6.97 16.23 15.29
N PRO A 269 7.01 17.49 14.81
CA PRO A 269 7.91 17.94 13.75
C PRO A 269 9.34 18.16 14.27
N LEU A 270 9.96 17.09 14.77
CA LEU A 270 11.33 17.10 15.31
C LEU A 270 12.38 16.65 14.28
N LEU A 271 11.95 15.97 13.22
CA LEU A 271 12.77 15.63 12.07
C LEU A 271 12.64 16.74 11.02
N PRO A 272 13.66 16.94 10.14
CA PRO A 272 13.57 17.90 9.05
C PRO A 272 12.33 17.68 8.17
N ALA A 273 11.99 16.43 7.91
CA ALA A 273 10.72 16.06 7.30
C ALA A 273 10.29 14.67 7.78
N ALA A 274 8.98 14.44 7.80
CA ALA A 274 8.39 13.13 8.00
C ALA A 274 7.59 12.74 6.75
N HIS A 275 7.84 11.52 6.26
CA HIS A 275 7.11 10.94 5.14
C HIS A 275 6.19 9.82 5.61
N MET A 276 4.98 9.75 5.05
CA MET A 276 4.07 8.62 5.20
C MET A 276 3.14 8.50 4.00
N LEU A 277 2.58 7.32 3.80
CA LEU A 277 1.63 7.04 2.71
C LEU A 277 0.24 6.83 3.31
N PRO A 278 -0.71 7.77 3.15
CA PRO A 278 -2.11 7.53 3.46
C PRO A 278 -2.64 6.33 2.69
N ALA A 279 -2.26 6.23 1.41
CA ALA A 279 -2.60 5.15 0.51
C ALA A 279 -1.33 4.55 -0.08
N ALA A 280 -0.67 3.68 0.68
CA ALA A 280 0.58 3.01 0.27
C ALA A 280 0.39 2.01 -0.88
N ARG A 281 -0.87 1.71 -1.20
CA ARG A 281 -1.29 0.96 -2.37
C ARG A 281 -2.71 1.42 -2.67
N ALA A 282 -2.92 1.88 -3.88
CA ALA A 282 -4.21 2.36 -4.36
C ALA A 282 -4.39 1.99 -5.82
N THR A 283 -5.65 2.04 -6.25
CA THR A 283 -5.99 2.05 -7.67
C THR A 283 -6.61 3.37 -8.05
N TYR A 284 -6.32 3.82 -9.27
CA TYR A 284 -6.79 5.08 -9.81
C TYR A 284 -7.64 4.84 -11.07
N ASP A 285 -8.84 5.39 -11.07
CA ASP A 285 -9.77 5.37 -12.20
C ASP A 285 -10.06 6.79 -12.66
N GLY A 286 -10.16 7.03 -13.96
CA GLY A 286 -10.55 8.34 -14.49
C GLY A 286 -9.79 8.76 -15.73
N THR A 287 -9.58 10.06 -15.91
CA THR A 287 -8.89 10.60 -17.08
C THR A 287 -7.67 11.42 -16.70
N PHE A 288 -6.58 11.20 -17.43
CA PHE A 288 -5.38 12.03 -17.36
C PHE A 288 -4.98 12.45 -18.77
N SER A 289 -4.71 13.73 -18.98
CA SER A 289 -4.23 14.30 -20.24
C SER A 289 -2.98 15.14 -20.00
N ASP A 290 -2.04 15.04 -20.93
CA ASP A 290 -0.75 15.75 -20.94
C ASP A 290 -0.64 16.73 -22.11
N GLY A 291 -1.79 17.11 -22.70
CA GLY A 291 -1.90 18.01 -23.83
C GLY A 291 -1.61 17.39 -25.20
N LYS A 292 -1.04 16.17 -25.26
CA LYS A 292 -0.91 15.43 -26.54
C LYS A 292 -1.71 14.14 -26.57
N ARG A 293 -1.89 13.51 -25.41
CA ARG A 293 -2.60 12.23 -25.25
C ARG A 293 -3.56 12.33 -24.08
N THR A 294 -4.62 11.55 -24.15
CA THR A 294 -5.58 11.39 -23.05
C THR A 294 -5.65 9.91 -22.73
N LEU A 295 -5.35 9.57 -21.48
CA LEU A 295 -5.37 8.24 -20.91
C LEU A 295 -6.68 8.06 -20.14
N ALA A 296 -7.39 6.97 -20.43
CA ALA A 296 -8.52 6.51 -19.63
C ALA A 296 -8.02 5.44 -18.65
N LEU A 297 -7.71 5.87 -17.42
CA LEU A 297 -7.16 5.00 -16.39
C LEU A 297 -8.25 4.09 -15.83
N ARG A 298 -7.93 2.80 -15.74
CA ARG A 298 -8.79 1.77 -15.15
C ARG A 298 -7.98 0.94 -14.18
N GLY A 299 -8.28 1.08 -12.89
CA GLY A 299 -7.58 0.36 -11.84
C GLY A 299 -6.06 0.58 -11.85
N ALA A 300 -5.58 1.77 -12.23
CA ALA A 300 -4.16 2.01 -12.39
C ALA A 300 -3.43 1.90 -11.04
N PRO A 301 -2.42 1.04 -10.89
CA PRO A 301 -1.69 0.85 -9.64
C PRO A 301 -0.84 2.07 -9.27
N GLY A 302 -0.74 2.37 -7.98
CA GLY A 302 0.10 3.44 -7.48
C GLY A 302 -0.06 3.70 -5.98
N ALA A 303 0.39 4.89 -5.56
CA ALA A 303 0.28 5.34 -4.19
C ALA A 303 0.18 6.85 -4.05
N SER A 304 -0.48 7.27 -2.98
CA SER A 304 -0.46 8.65 -2.50
C SER A 304 0.28 8.74 -1.18
N ALA A 305 1.04 9.81 -1.06
CA ALA A 305 1.94 10.07 0.04
C ALA A 305 1.91 11.52 0.49
N ARG A 306 2.42 11.72 1.70
CA ARG A 306 2.46 12.99 2.40
C ARG A 306 3.83 13.22 2.98
N ILE A 307 4.32 14.44 2.82
CA ILE A 307 5.52 14.95 3.49
C ILE A 307 5.09 16.15 4.32
N HIS A 308 5.60 16.25 5.54
CA HIS A 308 5.44 17.42 6.40
C HIS A 308 6.76 17.70 7.09
N GLY A 309 7.26 18.93 6.98
CA GLY A 309 8.59 19.27 7.45
C GLY A 309 8.97 20.75 7.35
N HIS A 310 10.28 20.98 7.41
CA HIS A 310 10.97 22.27 7.32
C HIS A 310 11.71 22.46 5.99
N GLY A 311 11.63 21.49 5.08
CA GLY A 311 12.35 21.48 3.82
C GLY A 311 12.95 20.11 3.52
N ASN A 312 13.76 20.07 2.47
CA ASN A 312 14.36 18.85 1.95
C ASN A 312 15.61 18.44 2.73
N ALA A 313 15.99 17.18 2.56
CA ALA A 313 17.26 16.67 3.04
C ALA A 313 18.43 17.28 2.23
N GLN A 314 19.65 17.22 2.76
CA GLN A 314 20.84 17.67 2.01
C GLN A 314 20.99 16.87 0.70
N ARG A 315 20.77 15.56 0.79
CA ARG A 315 20.72 14.61 -0.32
C ARG A 315 19.73 13.52 0.03
N TRP A 316 18.95 13.05 -0.92
CA TRP A 316 18.03 11.94 -0.69
C TRP A 316 17.86 11.03 -1.91
N ALA A 317 17.38 9.84 -1.64
CA ALA A 317 16.79 8.94 -2.62
C ALA A 317 15.46 8.41 -2.09
N TRP A 318 14.49 8.28 -2.96
CA TRP A 318 13.18 7.71 -2.67
C TRP A 318 12.84 6.62 -3.70
N LEU A 319 12.22 5.54 -3.23
CA LEU A 319 11.64 4.50 -4.06
C LEU A 319 10.26 4.13 -3.52
N HIS A 320 9.28 4.16 -4.41
CA HIS A 320 8.06 3.41 -4.29
C HIS A 320 8.02 2.30 -5.34
N ALA A 321 7.66 1.09 -4.91
CA ALA A 321 7.64 -0.08 -5.76
C ALA A 321 6.44 -0.97 -5.41
N GLU A 322 5.47 -1.05 -6.31
CA GLU A 322 4.38 -2.04 -6.24
C GLU A 322 4.90 -3.40 -6.72
N LEU A 323 4.93 -4.38 -5.81
CA LEU A 323 5.61 -5.66 -6.02
C LEU A 323 4.67 -6.79 -6.46
N GLY A 324 3.40 -6.46 -6.74
CA GLY A 324 2.34 -7.39 -7.07
C GLY A 324 1.58 -7.94 -5.85
N GLY A 325 0.34 -8.37 -6.05
CA GLY A 325 -0.53 -8.84 -4.97
C GLY A 325 -0.78 -7.74 -3.93
N SER A 326 -0.50 -8.00 -2.65
CA SER A 326 -0.57 -7.01 -1.57
C SER A 326 0.82 -6.45 -1.17
N ASP A 327 1.84 -6.72 -1.97
CA ASP A 327 3.21 -6.43 -1.65
C ASP A 327 3.63 -5.05 -2.18
N VAL A 328 4.28 -4.26 -1.33
CA VAL A 328 4.80 -2.93 -1.67
C VAL A 328 6.07 -2.66 -0.89
N LEU A 329 7.05 -2.04 -1.55
CA LEU A 329 8.28 -1.56 -0.94
C LEU A 329 8.34 -0.04 -1.01
N GLU A 330 8.59 0.56 0.14
CA GLU A 330 8.90 1.97 0.28
C GLU A 330 10.32 2.13 0.84
N VAL A 331 11.15 2.95 0.22
CA VAL A 331 12.51 3.28 0.69
C VAL A 331 12.72 4.79 0.66
N ILE A 332 13.24 5.34 1.76
CA ILE A 332 13.78 6.69 1.82
C ILE A 332 15.19 6.61 2.39
N ALA A 333 16.17 7.10 1.65
CA ALA A 333 17.52 7.31 2.12
C ALA A 333 17.79 8.82 2.16
N ALA A 334 18.20 9.37 3.30
CA ALA A 334 18.36 10.82 3.44
C ALA A 334 19.60 11.22 4.27
N VAL A 335 20.27 12.29 3.85
CA VAL A 335 21.37 12.94 4.54
C VAL A 335 20.86 14.25 5.17
N SER A 336 21.15 14.46 6.45
CA SER A 336 20.66 15.65 7.17
C SER A 336 21.35 16.94 6.69
N THR A 337 20.62 18.06 6.71
CA THR A 337 21.16 19.41 6.45
C THR A 337 21.98 19.97 7.62
N ARG A 338 21.93 19.36 8.82
CA ARG A 338 22.64 19.89 10.00
C ARG A 338 24.16 19.81 9.81
N PRO A 339 24.95 20.86 10.18
CA PRO A 339 26.37 20.97 9.82
C PRO A 339 27.27 19.76 10.15
N VAL A 340 27.02 19.08 11.26
CA VAL A 340 27.76 17.86 11.66
C VAL A 340 27.18 16.61 11.00
N LEU A 341 25.87 16.54 10.84
CA LEU A 341 25.18 15.36 10.33
C LEU A 341 25.23 15.25 8.79
N ARG A 342 25.48 16.36 8.08
CA ARG A 342 25.60 16.37 6.61
C ARG A 342 26.77 15.56 6.06
N ARG A 343 27.76 15.24 6.91
CA ARG A 343 28.91 14.39 6.57
C ARG A 343 28.67 12.91 6.87
N LEU A 344 27.55 12.56 7.52
CA LEU A 344 27.25 11.17 7.88
C LEU A 344 26.64 10.41 6.70
N PRO A 345 26.81 9.09 6.65
CA PRO A 345 26.12 8.25 5.67
C PRO A 345 24.60 8.41 5.78
N PRO A 346 23.84 8.22 4.69
CA PRO A 346 22.39 8.37 4.68
C PRO A 346 21.71 7.50 5.76
N LEU A 347 20.67 8.04 6.38
CA LEU A 347 19.72 7.27 7.15
C LEU A 347 18.73 6.60 6.21
N VAL A 348 18.49 5.31 6.39
CA VAL A 348 17.60 4.53 5.53
C VAL A 348 16.33 4.16 6.28
N PHE A 349 15.19 4.62 5.79
CA PHE A 349 13.85 4.26 6.24
C PHE A 349 13.24 3.33 5.18
N LEU A 350 13.13 2.05 5.51
CA LEU A 350 12.61 1.03 4.59
C LEU A 350 11.38 0.36 5.19
N ARG A 351 10.32 0.24 4.39
CA ARG A 351 9.10 -0.51 4.72
C ARG A 351 8.73 -1.42 3.57
N LEU A 352 8.90 -2.72 3.77
CA LEU A 352 8.39 -3.76 2.89
C LEU A 352 7.11 -4.34 3.49
N ARG A 353 5.96 -4.10 2.87
CA ARG A 353 4.76 -4.90 3.12
C ARG A 353 4.86 -6.12 2.21
N HIS A 354 4.95 -7.30 2.82
CA HIS A 354 5.01 -8.58 2.11
C HIS A 354 4.07 -9.57 2.79
N ARG A 355 3.11 -10.14 2.04
CA ARG A 355 2.06 -11.04 2.57
C ARG A 355 1.34 -10.42 3.77
N ASP A 356 0.92 -9.17 3.61
CA ASP A 356 0.23 -8.33 4.60
C ASP A 356 1.00 -8.08 5.90
N ARG A 357 2.31 -8.33 5.90
CA ARG A 357 3.20 -8.05 7.03
C ARG A 357 4.18 -6.98 6.64
N THR A 358 4.24 -5.91 7.43
CA THR A 358 5.28 -4.91 7.24
C THR A 358 6.56 -5.29 7.96
N TRP A 359 7.67 -5.28 7.22
CA TRP A 359 9.02 -5.49 7.67
C TRP A 359 9.91 -4.28 7.33
N PRO A 360 10.84 -3.89 8.21
CA PRO A 360 10.96 -4.30 9.61
C PRO A 360 9.68 -3.97 10.40
N ARG A 361 9.43 -4.60 11.55
CA ARG A 361 8.18 -4.33 12.32
C ARG A 361 8.11 -2.88 12.80
N ARG A 362 9.25 -2.33 13.22
CA ARG A 362 9.43 -0.95 13.68
C ARG A 362 10.15 -0.14 12.60
N ALA A 363 9.68 1.07 12.31
CA ALA A 363 10.19 1.89 11.21
C ALA A 363 11.60 2.40 11.48
N GLU A 364 11.92 2.69 12.74
CA GLU A 364 13.25 3.12 13.17
C GLU A 364 14.33 2.05 12.97
N ARG A 365 13.94 0.77 12.83
CA ARG A 365 14.91 -0.33 12.83
C ARG A 365 15.87 -0.27 11.64
N SER A 366 15.41 0.15 10.47
CA SER A 366 16.29 0.30 9.31
C SER A 366 17.24 1.49 9.50
N ALA A 367 16.78 2.59 10.08
CA ALA A 367 17.57 3.81 10.20
C ALA A 367 18.66 3.71 11.29
N VAL A 368 18.32 3.15 12.46
CA VAL A 368 19.21 3.18 13.64
C VAL A 368 19.60 1.79 14.17
N GLY A 369 19.13 0.70 13.57
CA GLY A 369 19.49 -0.67 14.01
C GLY A 369 19.09 -0.97 15.46
N LEU A 370 19.90 -1.77 16.16
CA LEU A 370 19.93 -1.86 17.62
C LEU A 370 21.14 -1.07 18.11
N LEU A 371 20.95 0.19 18.54
CA LEU A 371 22.05 1.08 18.93
C LEU A 371 23.13 1.20 17.82
N GLY A 372 22.70 1.36 16.57
CA GLY A 372 23.57 1.44 15.38
C GLY A 372 23.87 0.09 14.74
N ILE A 373 23.82 -1.02 15.47
CA ILE A 373 24.14 -2.36 14.95
C ILE A 373 23.02 -2.84 14.02
N GLY A 374 23.39 -3.22 12.80
CA GLY A 374 22.46 -3.72 11.79
C GLY A 374 21.56 -2.64 11.18
N ARG A 375 21.98 -1.36 11.25
CA ARG A 375 21.37 -0.30 10.45
C ARG A 375 21.51 -0.61 8.95
N PHE A 376 20.62 -0.05 8.17
CA PHE A 376 20.60 -0.21 6.73
C PHE A 376 21.50 0.88 6.12
N HIS A 377 22.02 0.59 4.95
CA HIS A 377 22.97 1.43 4.23
C HIS A 377 22.43 1.74 2.85
N ALA A 378 22.64 2.97 2.39
CA ALA A 378 22.34 3.36 1.02
C ALA A 378 23.55 4.05 0.38
N ARG A 379 23.70 3.86 -0.92
CA ARG A 379 24.55 4.68 -1.77
C ARG A 379 23.63 5.46 -2.70
N ILE A 380 23.55 6.76 -2.50
CA ILE A 380 22.72 7.67 -3.29
C ILE A 380 23.56 8.17 -4.46
N GLY A 381 23.06 8.01 -5.68
CA GLY A 381 23.71 8.37 -6.92
C GLY A 381 22.74 8.25 -8.10
N LEU A 382 23.18 8.73 -9.26
CA LEU A 382 22.50 8.54 -10.54
C LEU A 382 23.51 8.05 -11.58
N PRO A 383 23.08 7.24 -12.57
CA PRO A 383 21.72 6.72 -12.73
C PRO A 383 21.35 5.64 -11.69
N ASP A 384 22.34 5.07 -10.99
CA ASP A 384 22.13 3.98 -10.05
C ASP A 384 22.24 4.40 -8.59
N TRP A 385 21.34 3.86 -7.76
CA TRP A 385 21.46 3.91 -6.31
C TRP A 385 21.02 2.59 -5.67
N THR A 386 21.47 2.37 -4.43
CA THR A 386 21.25 1.11 -3.74
C THR A 386 20.83 1.32 -2.30
N ALA A 387 20.01 0.42 -1.77
CA ALA A 387 19.73 0.28 -0.35
C ALA A 387 19.88 -1.19 0.07
N THR A 388 20.64 -1.43 1.13
CA THR A 388 20.89 -2.77 1.67
C THR A 388 20.74 -2.77 3.18
N GLY A 389 20.34 -3.90 3.74
CA GLY A 389 20.25 -4.00 5.18
C GLY A 389 19.82 -5.35 5.67
N ARG A 390 20.04 -5.60 6.96
CA ARG A 390 19.65 -6.85 7.60
C ARG A 390 19.08 -6.64 8.98
N THR A 391 18.07 -7.43 9.27
CA THR A 391 17.65 -7.78 10.63
C THR A 391 18.15 -9.19 10.94
N LEU A 392 17.95 -9.69 12.17
CA LEU A 392 18.45 -10.99 12.63
C LEU A 392 18.28 -12.12 11.60
N LEU A 393 17.06 -12.33 11.10
CA LEU A 393 16.73 -13.48 10.23
C LEU A 393 16.39 -13.10 8.79
N ARG A 394 16.49 -11.81 8.42
CA ARG A 394 16.12 -11.33 7.08
C ARG A 394 17.07 -10.23 6.62
N ARG A 395 17.50 -10.29 5.37
CA ARG A 395 18.25 -9.22 4.70
C ARG A 395 17.61 -8.84 3.37
N VAL A 396 17.84 -7.61 2.96
CA VAL A 396 17.31 -7.04 1.72
C VAL A 396 18.42 -6.36 0.94
N ARG A 397 18.34 -6.46 -0.38
CA ARG A 397 19.11 -5.69 -1.35
C ARG A 397 18.15 -5.08 -2.35
N VAL A 398 18.26 -3.76 -2.52
CA VAL A 398 17.48 -2.95 -3.45
C VAL A 398 18.46 -2.24 -4.35
N GLU A 399 18.29 -2.40 -5.65
CA GLU A 399 19.04 -1.72 -6.69
C GLU A 399 18.02 -0.97 -7.54
N VAL A 400 18.27 0.31 -7.79
CA VAL A 400 17.40 1.17 -8.57
C VAL A 400 18.24 1.82 -9.65
N THR A 401 17.72 1.82 -10.88
CA THR A 401 18.32 2.48 -12.03
C THR A 401 17.32 3.48 -12.58
N GLN A 402 17.72 4.75 -12.64
CA GLN A 402 16.96 5.88 -13.18
C GLN A 402 17.66 6.37 -14.45
N PRO A 403 17.28 5.87 -15.64
CA PRO A 403 17.83 6.34 -16.90
C PRO A 403 17.58 7.83 -17.10
N ALA A 404 18.56 8.55 -17.64
CA ALA A 404 18.49 10.00 -17.77
C ALA A 404 17.33 10.42 -18.68
N GLU A 405 17.10 9.66 -19.76
CA GLU A 405 16.01 9.84 -20.72
C GLU A 405 14.60 9.63 -20.13
N ARG A 406 14.51 8.99 -18.96
CA ARG A 406 13.26 8.72 -18.22
C ARG A 406 13.17 9.52 -16.92
N THR A 407 14.05 10.50 -16.72
CA THR A 407 14.17 11.25 -15.47
C THR A 407 13.92 12.73 -15.70
N LEU A 408 12.94 13.27 -14.97
CA LEU A 408 12.62 14.69 -14.95
C LEU A 408 13.42 15.40 -13.87
N ALA A 409 14.16 16.44 -14.22
CA ALA A 409 14.84 17.31 -13.26
C ALA A 409 14.01 18.57 -13.00
N LEU A 410 13.70 18.84 -11.73
CA LEU A 410 12.94 20.01 -11.29
C LEU A 410 13.68 20.78 -10.22
N GLU A 411 13.71 22.10 -10.38
CA GLU A 411 14.24 23.03 -9.39
C GLU A 411 13.12 23.58 -8.51
N TYR A 412 13.39 23.65 -7.21
CA TYR A 412 12.51 24.27 -6.23
C TYR A 412 13.32 24.97 -5.15
N ARG A 413 12.61 25.71 -4.30
CA ARG A 413 13.19 26.41 -3.16
C ARG A 413 12.62 25.82 -1.89
N ASP A 414 13.50 25.45 -0.97
CA ASP A 414 13.11 25.13 0.39
C ASP A 414 12.52 26.36 1.09
N PRO A 415 11.79 26.19 2.20
CA PRO A 415 11.24 27.31 2.98
C PRO A 415 12.29 28.34 3.43
N ASP A 416 13.55 27.94 3.59
CA ASP A 416 14.66 28.84 3.92
C ASP A 416 15.33 29.50 2.69
N GLY A 417 14.74 29.32 1.50
CA GLY A 417 15.16 29.90 0.23
C GLY A 417 16.26 29.13 -0.50
N ALA A 418 16.85 28.11 0.13
CA ALA A 418 17.92 27.33 -0.49
C ALA A 418 17.40 26.58 -1.73
N PRO A 419 18.20 26.52 -2.81
CA PRO A 419 17.84 25.75 -3.99
C PRO A 419 17.84 24.27 -3.66
N ALA A 420 17.05 23.50 -4.39
CA ALA A 420 17.12 22.06 -4.42
C ALA A 420 16.67 21.53 -5.78
N VAL A 421 17.22 20.39 -6.17
CA VAL A 421 16.94 19.73 -7.44
C VAL A 421 16.44 18.31 -7.18
N CYS A 422 15.21 18.04 -7.61
CA CYS A 422 14.59 16.73 -7.62
C CYS A 422 14.78 16.12 -9.00
N ARG A 423 15.28 14.89 -9.06
CA ARG A 423 15.38 14.10 -10.29
C ARG A 423 14.44 12.90 -10.14
N ASN A 424 13.21 13.07 -10.60
CA ASN A 424 12.12 12.11 -10.46
C ASN A 424 11.95 11.25 -11.70
N SER A 425 11.61 9.97 -11.54
CA SER A 425 11.25 9.04 -12.60
C SER A 425 10.10 8.16 -12.16
N GLU A 426 8.99 8.19 -12.90
CA GLU A 426 7.88 7.25 -12.72
C GLU A 426 7.96 6.03 -13.63
N SER A 427 9.15 5.79 -14.19
CA SER A 427 9.44 4.67 -15.09
C SER A 427 10.88 4.14 -14.89
N ALA A 428 11.34 4.14 -13.65
CA ALA A 428 12.62 3.58 -13.26
C ALA A 428 12.58 2.05 -13.28
N ASP A 429 13.78 1.45 -13.24
CA ASP A 429 13.96 0.02 -13.04
C ASP A 429 14.36 -0.26 -11.59
N ALA A 430 13.92 -1.39 -11.04
CA ALA A 430 14.37 -1.80 -9.72
C ALA A 430 14.47 -3.33 -9.57
N LYS A 431 15.51 -3.78 -8.87
CA LYS A 431 15.70 -5.17 -8.46
C LYS A 431 15.68 -5.25 -6.94
N ILE A 432 14.75 -6.05 -6.42
CA ILE A 432 14.59 -6.27 -4.99
C ILE A 432 14.87 -7.75 -4.70
N LEU A 433 15.80 -8.01 -3.78
CA LEU A 433 16.09 -9.34 -3.26
C LEU A 433 15.85 -9.35 -1.75
N LEU A 434 14.93 -10.20 -1.30
CA LEU A 434 14.69 -10.49 0.11
C LEU A 434 15.17 -11.91 0.42
N GLU A 435 16.03 -12.04 1.41
CA GLU A 435 16.56 -13.33 1.85
C GLU A 435 16.28 -13.58 3.32
N ARG A 436 16.17 -14.87 3.67
CA ARG A 436 15.96 -15.35 5.04
C ARG A 436 17.06 -16.31 5.46
N TRP A 437 17.43 -16.24 6.74
CA TRP A 437 18.38 -17.15 7.34
C TRP A 437 17.72 -18.46 7.79
N TRP A 438 18.11 -19.59 7.17
CA TRP A 438 17.76 -20.96 7.57
C TRP A 438 19.04 -21.83 7.72
N GLY A 439 20.03 -21.33 8.46
CA GLY A 439 21.38 -21.93 8.55
C GLY A 439 22.34 -21.47 7.45
N HIS A 440 21.79 -20.95 6.35
CA HIS A 440 22.43 -20.10 5.35
C HIS A 440 21.37 -19.13 4.81
N TRP A 441 21.79 -18.10 4.07
CA TRP A 441 20.87 -17.19 3.40
C TRP A 441 20.22 -17.89 2.21
N ARG A 442 18.89 -17.82 2.16
CA ARG A 442 18.07 -18.32 1.04
C ARG A 442 17.13 -17.22 0.57
N THR A 443 16.90 -17.16 -0.74
CA THR A 443 15.91 -16.25 -1.33
C THR A 443 14.52 -16.54 -0.74
N GLU A 444 13.96 -15.56 -0.02
CA GLU A 444 12.58 -15.59 0.46
C GLU A 444 11.63 -15.04 -0.62
N ALA A 445 12.07 -13.99 -1.33
CA ALA A 445 11.38 -13.41 -2.48
C ALA A 445 12.35 -12.57 -3.33
N SER A 446 12.04 -12.41 -4.61
CA SER A 446 12.75 -11.51 -5.52
C SER A 446 11.77 -10.87 -6.49
N TRP A 447 11.99 -9.59 -6.77
CA TRP A 447 11.18 -8.80 -7.69
C TRP A 447 12.08 -8.04 -8.66
N THR A 448 11.61 -7.90 -9.89
CA THR A 448 12.24 -7.06 -10.92
C THR A 448 11.15 -6.21 -11.54
N LEU A 449 11.29 -4.90 -11.38
CA LEU A 449 10.45 -3.88 -12.00
C LEU A 449 11.22 -3.33 -13.19
N ARG A 450 10.54 -3.26 -14.34
CA ARG A 450 11.10 -2.71 -15.58
C ARG A 450 10.20 -1.59 -16.06
N GLY A 451 10.67 -0.35 -15.94
CA GLY A 451 9.89 0.83 -16.34
C GLY A 451 8.68 1.13 -15.46
N THR A 452 8.60 0.57 -14.25
CA THR A 452 7.42 0.67 -13.37
C THR A 452 7.77 1.00 -11.93
N ALA A 453 9.05 1.19 -11.61
CA ALA A 453 9.44 1.73 -10.31
C ALA A 453 9.31 3.25 -10.32
N HIS A 454 8.86 3.80 -9.19
CA HIS A 454 8.73 5.23 -8.96
C HIS A 454 9.89 5.64 -8.07
N ALA A 455 10.82 6.41 -8.61
CA ALA A 455 12.09 6.67 -7.96
C ALA A 455 12.54 8.12 -8.14
N GLU A 456 13.18 8.64 -7.11
CA GLU A 456 13.70 9.99 -7.10
C GLU A 456 15.09 10.01 -6.45
N VAL A 457 15.98 10.86 -6.97
CA VAL A 457 17.18 11.30 -6.27
C VAL A 457 17.21 12.81 -6.30
N GLY A 458 17.55 13.42 -5.17
CA GLY A 458 17.76 14.86 -5.17
C GLY A 458 18.81 15.34 -4.19
N GLU A 459 19.13 16.61 -4.38
CA GLU A 459 20.20 17.32 -3.69
C GLU A 459 19.79 18.77 -3.47
N ARG A 460 20.22 19.30 -2.33
CA ARG A 460 20.00 20.66 -1.89
C ARG A 460 21.30 21.46 -1.95
#